data_AF-A0A8S3GTZ7-F1
#
_entry.id   AF-A0A8S3GTZ7-F1
#
_cell.length_a   1.000
_cell.length_b   1.000
_cell.length_c   1.000
_cell.angle_alpha   90.00
_cell.angle_beta   90.00
_cell.angle_gamma   90.00
#
_symmetry.space_group_name_H-M   'P 1'
#
loop_
_entity.id
_entity.type
_entity.pdbx_description
1 polymer ?
#
loop_
_entity_poly.entity_id
_entity_poly.type
_entity_poly.pdbx_seq_one_letter_code
_entity_poly.pdbx_strand_id
1 'polypeptide(L)'
;TSCSYLESWDISWCMHITENGIRILAESCPKLTTFKAEGCTYMTNYAAIQLGKHCSKLLFLDLNRCSSLTDDGLMGLAQYCLLLETLIIANCTSLTDNTLIALGKHCHQLKKIDATLCSQFSDVGFLALAQGCHLLQRIDLEDCTTVTDETMRYLADNCPNIQNLVCNTFS
;
A
#
# COMPACT_ATOMS: atom_id res chain seq x y z
N THR A 1 20.35 13.03 -15.74
CA THR A 1 20.29 14.17 -14.80
C THR A 1 19.35 13.77 -13.66
N SER A 2 19.85 13.67 -12.43
CA SER A 2 19.01 13.29 -11.28
C SER A 2 18.06 14.43 -10.93
N CYS A 3 16.76 14.14 -10.84
CA CYS A 3 15.78 15.08 -10.32
C CYS A 3 15.82 15.01 -8.79
N SER A 4 16.78 15.73 -8.21
CA SER A 4 17.15 15.62 -6.79
C SER A 4 16.26 16.38 -5.81
N TYR A 5 15.16 16.97 -6.31
CA TYR A 5 14.22 17.78 -5.53
C TYR A 5 12.77 17.30 -5.65
N LEU A 6 12.46 16.34 -6.53
CA LEU A 6 11.09 15.84 -6.63
C LEU A 6 10.75 15.01 -5.39
N GLU A 7 9.78 15.51 -4.61
CA GLU A 7 9.30 14.86 -3.39
C GLU A 7 7.92 14.25 -3.57
N SER A 8 7.10 14.81 -4.47
CA SER A 8 5.76 14.31 -4.77
C SER A 8 5.57 14.13 -6.26
N TRP A 9 5.06 12.96 -6.64
CA TRP A 9 4.75 12.64 -8.03
C TRP A 9 3.39 11.96 -8.12
N ASP A 10 2.50 12.54 -8.93
CA ASP A 10 1.15 12.03 -9.15
C ASP A 10 0.98 11.76 -10.66
N ILE A 11 0.73 10.50 -10.98
CA ILE A 11 0.42 10.03 -12.34
C ILE A 11 -0.98 9.43 -12.43
N SER A 12 -1.84 9.69 -11.45
CA SER A 12 -3.19 9.12 -11.41
C SER A 12 -3.91 9.34 -12.75
N TRP A 13 -4.54 8.29 -13.24
CA TRP A 13 -5.27 8.24 -14.51
C TRP A 13 -4.43 8.52 -15.77
N CYS A 14 -3.09 8.52 -15.66
CA CYS A 14 -2.19 8.67 -16.80
C CYS A 14 -2.00 7.33 -17.54
N MET A 15 -2.87 7.05 -18.52
CA MET A 15 -2.88 5.79 -19.26
C MET A 15 -1.69 5.60 -20.24
N HIS A 16 -0.88 6.64 -20.47
CA HIS A 16 0.26 6.58 -21.40
C HIS A 16 1.62 6.50 -20.70
N ILE A 17 1.67 6.66 -19.37
CA ILE A 17 2.90 6.44 -18.61
C ILE A 17 3.04 4.95 -18.38
N THR A 18 4.07 4.35 -18.98
CA THR A 18 4.35 2.92 -18.86
C THR A 18 5.27 2.63 -17.68
N GLU A 19 5.44 1.35 -17.33
CA GLU A 19 6.39 0.90 -16.31
C GLU A 19 7.82 1.39 -16.56
N ASN A 20 8.22 1.60 -17.82
CA ASN A 20 9.51 2.18 -18.18
C ASN A 20 9.62 3.65 -17.73
N GLY A 21 8.56 4.43 -17.87
CA GLY A 21 8.52 5.82 -17.39
C GLY A 21 8.63 5.88 -15.86
N ILE A 22 7.92 4.98 -15.17
CA ILE A 22 7.98 4.82 -13.71
C ILE A 22 9.39 4.47 -13.26
N ARG A 23 10.03 3.47 -13.89
CA ARG A 23 11.41 3.10 -13.59
C ARG A 23 12.39 4.26 -13.77
N ILE A 24 12.35 4.94 -14.91
CA ILE A 24 13.31 6.03 -15.22
C ILE A 24 13.20 7.16 -14.19
N LEU A 25 11.98 7.52 -13.79
CA LEU A 25 11.76 8.54 -12.78
C LEU A 25 12.15 8.06 -11.38
N ALA A 26 11.82 6.83 -11.00
CA ALA A 26 12.24 6.26 -9.73
C ALA A 26 13.78 6.28 -9.59
N GLU A 27 14.51 5.82 -10.60
CA GLU A 27 15.98 5.86 -10.66
C GLU A 27 16.56 7.28 -10.53
N SER A 28 15.81 8.29 -10.98
CA SER A 28 16.25 9.69 -11.00
C SER A 28 15.86 10.49 -9.75
N CYS A 29 14.89 10.01 -8.96
CA CYS A 29 14.21 10.75 -7.88
C CYS A 29 14.33 10.06 -6.50
N PRO A 30 15.52 9.98 -5.88
CA PRO A 30 15.73 9.26 -4.61
C PRO A 30 15.14 9.96 -3.37
N LYS A 31 14.62 11.18 -3.52
CA LYS A 31 13.97 11.93 -2.43
C LYS A 31 12.44 11.85 -2.46
N LEU A 32 11.87 11.05 -3.35
CA LEU A 32 10.43 10.92 -3.46
C LEU A 32 9.84 10.40 -2.13
N THR A 33 8.91 11.16 -1.56
CA THR A 33 8.19 10.83 -0.33
C THR A 33 6.72 10.53 -0.59
N THR A 34 6.17 11.04 -1.69
CA THR A 34 4.77 10.84 -2.08
C THR A 34 4.70 10.36 -3.51
N PHE A 35 4.00 9.25 -3.74
CA PHE A 35 3.72 8.75 -5.06
C PHE A 35 2.27 8.31 -5.20
N LYS A 36 1.62 8.72 -6.29
CA LYS A 36 0.23 8.38 -6.59
C LYS A 36 0.10 7.90 -8.01
N ALA A 37 -0.62 6.81 -8.19
CA ALA A 37 -0.84 6.16 -9.47
C ALA A 37 -2.25 5.55 -9.57
N GLU A 38 -3.26 6.21 -9.00
CA GLU A 38 -4.63 5.72 -9.05
C GLU A 38 -5.03 5.42 -10.52
N GLY A 39 -5.63 4.26 -10.76
CA GLY A 39 -6.12 3.84 -12.08
C GLY A 39 -5.03 3.64 -13.14
N CYS A 40 -3.75 3.59 -12.76
CA CYS A 40 -2.65 3.38 -13.69
C CYS A 40 -2.48 1.89 -14.04
N THR A 41 -2.92 1.51 -15.24
CA THR A 41 -2.83 0.12 -15.72
C THR A 41 -1.39 -0.39 -15.89
N TYR A 42 -0.40 0.50 -16.04
CA TYR A 42 1.01 0.15 -16.14
C TYR A 42 1.75 0.17 -14.80
N MET A 43 1.03 0.28 -13.68
CA MET A 43 1.57 -0.04 -12.37
C MET A 43 1.66 -1.56 -12.20
N THR A 44 2.73 -2.15 -12.74
CA THR A 44 3.02 -3.58 -12.66
C THR A 44 3.87 -3.90 -11.42
N ASN A 45 4.04 -5.19 -11.13
CA ASN A 45 4.98 -5.65 -10.10
C ASN A 45 6.40 -5.12 -10.36
N TYR A 46 6.83 -5.10 -11.63
CA TYR A 46 8.13 -4.56 -12.00
C TYR A 46 8.24 -3.07 -11.65
N ALA A 47 7.24 -2.27 -12.02
CA ALA A 47 7.20 -0.84 -11.70
C ALA A 47 7.25 -0.59 -10.18
N ALA A 48 6.45 -1.32 -9.41
CA ALA A 48 6.42 -1.21 -7.95
C ALA A 48 7.76 -1.60 -7.30
N ILE A 49 8.42 -2.66 -7.79
CA ILE A 49 9.74 -3.08 -7.31
C ILE A 49 10.81 -2.01 -7.61
N GLN A 50 10.81 -1.42 -8.81
CA GLN A 50 11.76 -0.36 -9.15
C GLN A 50 11.52 0.89 -8.30
N LEU A 51 10.26 1.24 -8.06
CA LEU A 51 9.91 2.32 -7.15
C LEU A 51 10.45 2.06 -5.75
N GLY A 52 10.22 0.86 -5.18
CA GLY A 52 10.74 0.51 -3.86
C GLY A 52 12.27 0.59 -3.78
N LYS A 53 12.98 0.02 -4.76
CA LYS A 53 14.45 0.00 -4.79
C LYS A 53 15.08 1.38 -4.80
N HIS A 54 14.47 2.35 -5.49
CA HIS A 54 15.08 3.66 -5.71
C HIS A 54 14.48 4.77 -4.84
N CYS A 55 13.27 4.59 -4.32
CA CYS A 55 12.53 5.58 -3.53
C CYS A 55 12.24 5.09 -2.10
N SER A 56 13.28 4.67 -1.36
CA SER A 56 13.16 4.16 0.02
C SER A 56 12.67 5.17 1.06
N LYS A 57 12.52 6.45 0.67
CA LYS A 57 11.97 7.54 1.50
C LYS A 57 10.46 7.74 1.34
N LEU A 58 9.78 6.87 0.61
CA LEU A 58 8.33 6.94 0.45
C LEU A 58 7.64 6.86 1.82
N LEU A 59 6.77 7.84 2.04
CA LEU A 59 5.90 7.99 3.21
C LEU A 59 4.42 7.79 2.82
N PHE A 60 4.05 8.21 1.61
CA PHE A 60 2.69 8.12 1.09
C PHE A 60 2.69 7.42 -0.27
N LEU A 61 1.85 6.40 -0.39
CA LEU A 61 1.69 5.62 -1.60
C LEU A 61 0.21 5.38 -1.89
N ASP A 62 -0.25 5.82 -3.05
CA ASP A 62 -1.62 5.58 -3.54
C ASP A 62 -1.57 4.82 -4.86
N LEU A 63 -2.05 3.58 -4.81
CA LEU A 63 -2.09 2.63 -5.92
C LEU A 63 -3.52 2.14 -6.16
N ASN A 64 -4.53 2.95 -5.80
CA ASN A 64 -5.93 2.61 -6.03
C ASN A 64 -6.18 2.12 -7.45
N ARG A 65 -7.01 1.08 -7.60
CA ARG A 65 -7.42 0.54 -8.91
C ARG A 65 -6.25 0.13 -9.82
N CYS A 66 -5.07 -0.17 -9.26
CA CYS A 66 -3.93 -0.72 -10.02
C CYS A 66 -4.10 -2.23 -10.23
N SER A 67 -4.98 -2.63 -11.15
CA SER A 67 -5.38 -4.03 -11.35
C SER A 67 -4.29 -4.98 -11.85
N SER A 68 -3.17 -4.46 -12.35
CA SER A 68 -2.02 -5.27 -12.83
C SER A 68 -1.00 -5.58 -11.74
N LEU A 69 -1.26 -5.12 -10.52
CA LEU A 69 -0.39 -5.29 -9.36
C LEU A 69 -0.83 -6.50 -8.54
N THR A 70 0.12 -7.35 -8.18
CA THR A 70 -0.09 -8.51 -7.29
C THR A 70 0.79 -8.42 -6.06
N ASP A 71 0.67 -9.41 -5.17
CA ASP A 71 1.47 -9.48 -3.95
C ASP A 71 2.97 -9.32 -4.21
N ASP A 72 3.52 -9.94 -5.27
CA ASP A 72 4.95 -9.85 -5.59
C ASP A 72 5.45 -8.40 -5.72
N GLY A 73 4.64 -7.52 -6.31
CA GLY A 73 4.95 -6.10 -6.47
C GLY A 73 4.99 -5.37 -5.13
N LEU A 74 3.96 -5.56 -4.31
CA LEU A 74 3.83 -4.94 -2.99
C LEU A 74 4.86 -5.48 -1.99
N MET A 75 5.11 -6.79 -1.99
CA MET A 75 6.14 -7.43 -1.19
C MET A 75 7.52 -6.88 -1.53
N GLY A 76 7.83 -6.79 -2.82
CA GLY A 76 9.10 -6.24 -3.29
C GLY A 76 9.26 -4.75 -2.95
N LEU A 77 8.18 -3.96 -2.98
CA LEU A 77 8.19 -2.56 -2.56
C LEU A 77 8.37 -2.42 -1.04
N ALA A 78 7.60 -3.17 -0.25
CA ALA A 78 7.61 -3.14 1.21
C ALA A 78 8.99 -3.45 1.80
N GLN A 79 9.76 -4.34 1.15
CA GLN A 79 11.13 -4.67 1.57
C GLN A 79 12.08 -3.45 1.59
N TYR A 80 11.81 -2.41 0.79
CA TYR A 80 12.67 -1.23 0.70
C TYR A 80 12.03 0.04 1.30
N CYS A 81 10.71 0.17 1.28
CA CYS A 81 9.98 1.34 1.77
C CYS A 81 9.64 1.24 3.27
N LEU A 82 10.66 1.17 4.12
CA LEU A 82 10.52 0.96 5.56
C LEU A 82 9.90 2.15 6.33
N LEU A 83 9.85 3.32 5.69
CA LEU A 83 9.30 4.56 6.25
C LEU A 83 7.84 4.80 5.86
N LEU A 84 7.21 3.87 5.13
CA LEU A 84 5.86 4.05 4.61
C LEU A 84 4.86 4.29 5.75
N GLU A 85 4.14 5.41 5.71
CA GLU A 85 3.18 5.81 6.72
C GLU A 85 1.72 5.68 6.24
N THR A 86 1.47 5.84 4.95
CA THR A 86 0.15 5.74 4.34
C THR A 86 0.21 4.91 3.08
N LEU A 87 -0.60 3.85 3.04
CA LEU A 87 -0.80 3.02 1.87
C LEU A 87 -2.28 3.01 1.49
N ILE A 88 -2.58 3.32 0.23
CA ILE A 88 -3.92 3.31 -0.32
C ILE A 88 -3.91 2.32 -1.49
N ILE A 89 -4.66 1.23 -1.36
CA ILE A 89 -4.70 0.09 -2.31
C ILE A 89 -6.15 -0.36 -2.57
N ALA A 90 -7.12 0.54 -2.43
CA ALA A 90 -8.52 0.25 -2.67
C ALA A 90 -8.75 -0.28 -4.08
N ASN A 91 -9.62 -1.29 -4.18
CA ASN A 91 -9.98 -1.97 -5.42
C ASN A 91 -8.77 -2.55 -6.18
N CYS A 92 -7.71 -2.94 -5.47
CA CYS A 92 -6.62 -3.77 -6.00
C CYS A 92 -6.94 -5.24 -5.77
N THR A 93 -7.91 -5.76 -6.54
CA THR A 93 -8.55 -7.06 -6.29
C THR A 93 -7.63 -8.27 -6.43
N SER A 94 -6.40 -8.12 -6.93
CA SER A 94 -5.40 -9.20 -7.07
C SER A 94 -4.45 -9.33 -5.86
N LEU A 95 -4.54 -8.45 -4.88
CA LEU A 95 -3.75 -8.51 -3.65
C LEU A 95 -4.41 -9.47 -2.65
N THR A 96 -3.61 -10.23 -1.91
CA THR A 96 -4.07 -11.18 -0.88
C THR A 96 -3.40 -10.91 0.46
N ASP A 97 -3.68 -11.75 1.47
CA ASP A 97 -3.04 -11.68 2.78
C ASP A 97 -1.49 -11.64 2.72
N ASN A 98 -0.86 -12.15 1.66
CA ASN A 98 0.59 -12.04 1.47
C ASN A 98 1.08 -10.58 1.46
N THR A 99 0.30 -9.66 0.87
CA THR A 99 0.59 -8.22 0.92
C THR A 99 0.57 -7.72 2.37
N LEU A 100 -0.49 -8.03 3.13
CA LEU A 100 -0.62 -7.58 4.53
C LEU A 100 0.47 -8.18 5.43
N ILE A 101 0.83 -9.45 5.21
CA ILE A 101 1.93 -10.12 5.91
C ILE A 101 3.27 -9.42 5.64
N ALA A 102 3.56 -9.06 4.39
CA ALA A 102 4.79 -8.36 4.05
C ALA A 102 4.84 -6.94 4.63
N LEU A 103 3.70 -6.23 4.65
CA LEU A 103 3.60 -4.92 5.30
C LEU A 103 3.86 -5.04 6.80
N GLY A 104 3.23 -6.01 7.49
CA GLY A 104 3.48 -6.26 8.92
C GLY A 104 4.95 -6.62 9.21
N LYS A 105 5.62 -7.29 8.28
CA LYS A 105 7.04 -7.67 8.41
C LYS A 105 8.02 -6.50 8.24
N HIS A 106 7.69 -5.49 7.44
CA HIS A 106 8.66 -4.48 6.98
C HIS A 106 8.27 -3.03 7.26
N CYS A 107 6.97 -2.68 7.21
CA CYS A 107 6.47 -1.31 7.25
C CYS A 107 5.93 -0.94 8.65
N HIS A 108 6.78 -1.01 9.67
CA HIS A 108 6.40 -0.72 11.06
C HIS A 108 5.94 0.73 11.32
N GLN A 109 6.25 1.64 10.39
CA GLN A 109 5.86 3.05 10.43
C GLN A 109 4.44 3.32 9.89
N LEU A 110 3.73 2.28 9.43
CA LEU A 110 2.42 2.43 8.81
C LEU A 110 1.39 2.95 9.83
N LYS A 111 0.75 4.06 9.48
CA LYS A 111 -0.30 4.73 10.27
C LYS A 111 -1.66 4.63 9.62
N LYS A 112 -1.72 4.51 8.30
CA LYS A 112 -2.97 4.48 7.54
C LYS A 112 -2.91 3.41 6.46
N ILE A 113 -3.94 2.59 6.41
CA ILE A 113 -4.19 1.68 5.29
C ILE A 113 -5.63 1.85 4.81
N ASP A 114 -5.78 2.03 3.51
CA ASP A 114 -7.06 1.94 2.83
C ASP A 114 -7.04 0.69 1.95
N ALA A 115 -7.88 -0.28 2.33
CA ALA A 115 -8.02 -1.57 1.68
C ALA A 115 -9.47 -1.78 1.18
N THR A 116 -10.23 -0.71 0.97
CA THR A 116 -11.62 -0.79 0.50
C THR A 116 -11.72 -1.64 -0.77
N LEU A 117 -12.75 -2.50 -0.87
CA LEU A 117 -12.98 -3.41 -2.00
C LEU A 117 -11.85 -4.44 -2.25
N CYS A 118 -10.94 -4.68 -1.31
CA CYS A 118 -9.96 -5.77 -1.39
C CYS A 118 -10.54 -7.05 -0.78
N SER A 119 -11.38 -7.75 -1.56
CA SER A 119 -12.14 -8.93 -1.12
C SER A 119 -11.32 -10.21 -0.87
N GLN A 120 -10.02 -10.19 -1.14
CA GLN A 120 -9.10 -11.30 -0.87
C GLN A 120 -8.30 -11.13 0.44
N PHE A 121 -8.52 -10.04 1.18
CA PHE A 121 -7.93 -9.85 2.51
C PHE A 121 -8.80 -10.46 3.60
N SER A 122 -8.20 -11.25 4.47
CA SER A 122 -8.90 -11.94 5.56
C SER A 122 -8.31 -11.59 6.92
N ASP A 123 -8.92 -12.14 7.97
CA ASP A 123 -8.43 -12.01 9.34
C ASP A 123 -6.96 -12.46 9.50
N VAL A 124 -6.47 -13.38 8.65
CA VAL A 124 -5.06 -13.84 8.68
C VAL A 124 -4.10 -12.72 8.31
N GLY A 125 -4.40 -11.99 7.22
CA GLY A 125 -3.58 -10.86 6.80
C GLY A 125 -3.61 -9.73 7.82
N PHE A 126 -4.79 -9.42 8.37
CA PHE A 126 -4.92 -8.37 9.39
C PHE A 126 -4.27 -8.72 10.72
N LEU A 127 -4.25 -10.00 11.13
CA LEU A 127 -3.44 -10.44 12.27
C LEU A 127 -1.97 -10.08 12.07
N ALA A 128 -1.39 -10.44 10.92
CA ALA A 128 0.01 -10.17 10.63
C ALA A 128 0.31 -8.67 10.55
N LEU A 129 -0.59 -7.90 9.93
CA LEU A 129 -0.48 -6.44 9.87
C LEU A 129 -0.52 -5.83 11.29
N ALA A 130 -1.48 -6.23 12.11
CA ALA A 130 -1.66 -5.70 13.47
C ALA A 130 -0.46 -6.02 14.38
N GLN A 131 0.12 -7.21 14.25
CA GLN A 131 1.32 -7.61 15.00
C GLN A 131 2.58 -6.85 14.59
N GLY A 132 2.62 -6.28 13.39
CA GLY A 132 3.77 -5.55 12.87
C GLY A 132 3.66 -4.03 12.91
N CYS A 133 2.44 -3.49 12.80
CA CYS A 133 2.18 -2.07 12.57
C CYS A 133 1.44 -1.43 13.76
N HIS A 134 2.10 -1.35 14.92
CA HIS A 134 1.51 -0.81 16.16
C HIS A 134 1.19 0.71 16.11
N LEU A 135 1.65 1.40 15.07
CA LEU A 135 1.39 2.82 14.84
C LEU A 135 0.14 3.09 14.00
N LEU A 136 -0.62 2.05 13.64
CA LEU A 136 -1.87 2.20 12.91
C LEU A 136 -2.86 3.10 13.65
N GLN A 137 -3.42 4.04 12.90
CA GLN A 137 -4.36 5.07 13.35
C GLN A 137 -5.65 5.06 12.54
N ARG A 138 -5.58 4.72 11.25
CA ARG A 138 -6.74 4.67 10.36
C ARG A 138 -6.71 3.42 9.48
N ILE A 139 -7.84 2.74 9.42
CA ILE A 139 -8.01 1.54 8.63
C ILE A 139 -9.38 1.63 7.95
N ASP A 140 -9.39 1.48 6.62
CA ASP A 140 -10.62 1.36 5.84
C ASP A 140 -10.72 -0.03 5.23
N LEU A 141 -11.77 -0.76 5.62
CA LEU A 141 -12.11 -2.12 5.24
C LEU A 141 -13.50 -2.19 4.58
N GLU A 142 -14.00 -1.06 4.05
CA GLU A 142 -15.28 -1.05 3.36
C GLU A 142 -15.30 -2.09 2.23
N ASP A 143 -16.37 -2.90 2.18
CA ASP A 143 -16.53 -4.05 1.28
C ASP A 143 -15.43 -5.13 1.33
N CYS A 144 -14.68 -5.24 2.44
CA CYS A 144 -13.86 -6.42 2.73
C CYS A 144 -14.71 -7.55 3.31
N THR A 145 -15.41 -8.30 2.45
CA THR A 145 -16.42 -9.30 2.86
C THR A 145 -15.88 -10.53 3.61
N THR A 146 -14.56 -10.72 3.64
CA THR A 146 -13.87 -11.84 4.28
C THR A 146 -13.32 -11.51 5.66
N VAL A 147 -13.48 -10.27 6.11
CA VAL A 147 -13.09 -9.79 7.44
C VAL A 147 -14.20 -10.09 8.45
N THR A 148 -13.83 -10.54 9.65
CA THR A 148 -14.77 -10.83 10.74
C THR A 148 -14.39 -10.09 12.04
N ASP A 149 -15.13 -10.35 13.12
CA ASP A 149 -14.84 -9.84 14.46
C ASP A 149 -13.42 -10.20 14.95
N GLU A 150 -12.79 -11.25 14.40
CA GLU A 150 -11.40 -11.59 14.71
C GLU A 150 -10.43 -10.48 14.31
N THR A 151 -10.62 -9.84 13.15
CA THR A 151 -9.83 -8.65 12.76
C THR A 151 -10.00 -7.54 13.79
N MET A 152 -11.22 -7.29 14.27
CA MET A 152 -11.47 -6.26 15.30
C MET A 152 -10.69 -6.55 16.58
N ARG A 153 -10.66 -7.83 16.99
CA ARG A 153 -9.90 -8.27 18.15
C ARG A 153 -8.39 -8.08 17.94
N TYR A 154 -7.84 -8.48 16.80
CA TYR A 154 -6.41 -8.30 16.50
C TYR A 154 -6.00 -6.83 16.52
N LEU A 155 -6.82 -5.97 15.92
CA LEU A 155 -6.59 -4.53 15.90
C LEU A 155 -6.67 -3.93 17.31
N ALA A 156 -7.67 -4.29 18.11
CA ALA A 156 -7.82 -3.85 19.49
C ALA A 156 -6.64 -4.29 20.38
N ASP A 157 -6.16 -5.53 20.20
CA ASP A 157 -5.08 -6.10 21.01
C ASP A 157 -3.71 -5.52 20.67
N ASN A 158 -3.46 -5.14 19.41
CA ASN A 158 -2.11 -4.83 18.93
C ASN A 158 -1.91 -3.38 18.43
N CYS A 159 -2.98 -2.61 18.19
CA CYS A 159 -2.92 -1.27 17.60
C CYS A 159 -3.53 -0.20 18.53
N PRO A 160 -2.83 0.22 19.60
CA PRO A 160 -3.37 1.12 20.62
C PRO A 160 -3.66 2.54 20.13
N ASN A 161 -3.23 2.90 18.92
CA ASN A 161 -3.34 4.24 18.35
C ASN A 161 -4.51 4.41 17.36
N ILE A 162 -5.36 3.39 17.18
CA ILE A 162 -6.48 3.46 16.25
C ILE A 162 -7.44 4.57 16.66
N GLN A 163 -7.76 5.42 15.68
CA GLN A 163 -8.68 6.55 15.81
C GLN A 163 -9.87 6.44 14.86
N ASN A 164 -9.70 5.79 13.71
CA ASN A 164 -10.76 5.60 12.72
C ASN A 164 -10.68 4.18 12.15
N LEU A 165 -11.79 3.46 12.20
CA LEU A 165 -11.94 2.13 11.64
C LEU A 165 -13.27 2.09 10.88
N VAL A 166 -13.22 1.84 9.58
CA VAL A 166 -14.40 1.78 8.70
C VAL A 166 -14.55 0.35 8.20
N CYS A 167 -15.73 -0.25 8.39
CA CYS A 167 -16.01 -1.67 8.07
C CYS A 167 -17.45 -1.87 7.61
N ASN A 168 -17.93 -1.03 6.69
CA ASN A 168 -19.29 -1.13 6.16
C ASN A 168 -19.32 -1.97 4.87
N THR A 169 -20.50 -2.46 4.49
CA THR A 169 -20.73 -3.09 3.19
C THR A 169 -21.88 -2.38 2.48
N PHE A 170 -21.79 -2.21 1.15
CA PHE A 170 -22.97 -1.76 0.38
C PHE A 170 -23.97 -2.92 0.25
N SER A 171 -25.14 -2.77 0.88
CA SER A 171 -26.32 -3.64 0.71
C SER A 171 -27.13 -3.30 -0.53
#